data_AF-A0A7Z9TCC4-F1
#
_entry.id   AF-A0A7Z9TCC4-F1
#
_cell.length_a   1.000
_cell.length_b   1.000
_cell.length_c   1.000
_cell.angle_alpha   90.00
_cell.angle_beta   90.00
_cell.angle_gamma   90.00
#
_symmetry.space_group_name_H-M   'P 1'
#
loop_
_entity.id
_entity.type
_entity.pdbx_description
1 polymer ?
#
loop_
_entity_poly.entity_id
_entity_poly.type
_entity_poly.pdbx_seq_one_letter_code
_entity_poly.pdbx_strand_id
1 'polypeptide(L)' 'VRELTPRVVDNFQTYLRELRLDDLRGSAGMYRLREELLTRINIAVEPAKVKAVLFKEMIVQ' A
#
# COMPACT_ATOMS: atom_id res chain seq x y z
N VAL A 1 -11.74 -9.42 9.10
CA VAL A 1 -10.78 -8.94 8.05
C VAL A 1 -11.31 -9.13 6.64
N ARG A 2 -11.93 -10.28 6.27
CA ARG A 2 -12.47 -10.52 4.91
C ARG A 2 -13.45 -9.44 4.40
N GLU A 3 -14.26 -8.84 5.28
CA GLU A 3 -15.20 -7.78 4.89
C GLU A 3 -14.53 -6.41 4.65
N LEU A 4 -13.32 -6.18 5.19
CA LEU A 4 -12.56 -4.94 5.00
C LEU A 4 -11.65 -4.98 3.77
N THR A 5 -11.50 -6.15 3.15
CA THR A 5 -10.65 -6.36 1.97
C THR A 5 -10.99 -5.44 0.80
N PRO A 6 -12.27 -5.18 0.45
CA PRO A 6 -12.60 -4.26 -0.65
C PRO A 6 -12.10 -2.83 -0.39
N ARG A 7 -12.36 -2.27 0.80
CA ARG A 7 -11.93 -0.91 1.18
C ARG A 7 -10.41 -0.76 1.19
N VAL A 8 -9.72 -1.81 1.62
CA VAL A 8 -8.26 -1.86 1.62
C VAL A 8 -7.73 -1.82 0.18
N VAL A 9 -8.27 -2.67 -0.69
CA VAL A 9 -7.89 -2.72 -2.12
C VAL A 9 -8.15 -1.40 -2.83
N ASP A 10 -9.30 -0.75 -2.59
CA ASP A 10 -9.62 0.54 -3.23
C ASP A 10 -8.63 1.65 -2.86
N ASN A 11 -8.22 1.71 -1.59
CA ASN A 11 -7.22 2.68 -1.12
C ASN A 11 -5.84 2.41 -1.75
N PHE A 12 -5.46 1.13 -1.87
CA PHE A 12 -4.23 0.75 -2.56
C PHE A 12 -4.25 1.19 -4.04
N GLN A 13 -5.33 0.88 -4.75
CA GLN A 13 -5.46 1.18 -6.18
C GLN A 13 -5.42 2.68 -6.47
N THR A 14 -6.06 3.48 -5.60
CA THR A 14 -6.04 4.94 -5.73
C THR A 14 -4.62 5.49 -5.55
N TYR A 15 -3.91 5.04 -4.51
CA TYR A 15 -2.54 5.47 -4.26
C TYR A 15 -1.56 5.07 -5.36
N LEU A 16 -1.66 3.84 -5.86
CA LEU A 16 -0.78 3.37 -6.95
C LEU A 16 -1.00 4.13 -8.26
N ARG A 17 -2.20 4.65 -8.51
CA ARG A 17 -2.49 5.47 -9.70
C ARG A 17 -1.82 6.84 -9.65
N GLU A 18 -1.63 7.38 -8.45
CA GLU A 18 -1.01 8.68 -8.24
C GLU A 18 0.53 8.60 -8.15
N LEU A 19 1.06 7.40 -7.98
CA LEU A 19 2.49 7.15 -7.82
C LEU A 19 3.25 7.39 -9.12
N ARG A 20 4.35 8.16 -9.06
CA ARG A 20 5.22 8.36 -10.23
C ARG A 20 6.33 7.33 -10.25
N LEU A 21 6.85 7.02 -11.44
CA LEU A 21 7.98 6.10 -11.59
C LEU A 21 9.21 6.55 -10.79
N ASP A 22 9.42 7.86 -10.67
CA ASP A 22 10.51 8.42 -9.87
C ASP A 22 10.38 8.12 -8.37
N ASP A 23 9.16 7.96 -7.85
CA ASP A 23 8.91 7.62 -6.45
C ASP A 23 9.30 6.17 -6.13
N LEU A 24 9.35 5.31 -7.16
CA LEU A 24 9.71 3.89 -7.08
C LEU A 24 11.21 3.62 -7.29
N ARG A 25 12.03 4.64 -7.52
CA ARG A 25 13.45 4.43 -7.85
C ARG A 25 14.24 3.94 -6.64
N GLY A 26 14.81 2.74 -6.79
CA GLY A 26 15.69 2.10 -5.80
C GLY A 26 14.95 1.55 -4.57
N SER A 27 15.73 0.96 -3.66
CA SER A 27 15.21 0.35 -2.42
C SER A 27 14.53 1.36 -1.48
N ALA A 28 14.97 2.61 -1.50
CA ALA A 28 14.39 3.69 -0.68
C ALA A 28 12.98 4.08 -1.12
N GLY A 29 12.68 4.07 -2.42
CA GLY A 29 11.33 4.31 -2.95
C GLY A 29 10.37 3.21 -2.53
N MET A 30 10.79 1.95 -2.69
CA MET A 30 10.05 0.76 -2.27
C MET A 30 9.78 0.72 -0.77
N TYR A 31 10.74 1.12 0.05
CA TYR A 31 10.56 1.22 1.49
C TYR A 31 9.50 2.26 1.86
N ARG A 32 9.57 3.46 1.26
CA ARG A 32 8.59 4.53 1.50
C ARG A 32 7.18 4.11 1.08
N LEU A 33 7.05 3.48 -0.10
CA LEU A 33 5.80 2.89 -0.58
C LEU A 33 5.19 1.93 0.46
N ARG A 34 6.00 1.04 1.03
CA ARG A 34 5.55 0.08 2.05
C ARG A 34 5.00 0.76 3.30
N GLU A 35 5.70 1.77 3.80
CA GLU A 35 5.32 2.49 5.02
C GLU A 35 4.05 3.33 4.83
N GLU A 36 3.94 4.03 3.71
CA GLU A 36 2.75 4.80 3.34
C GLU A 36 1.52 3.91 3.25
N LEU A 37 1.66 2.77 2.57
CA LEU A 37 0.58 1.81 2.43
C LEU A 37 0.17 1.22 3.78
N LEU A 38 1.13 0.82 4.61
CA LEU A 38 0.84 0.31 5.94
C LEU A 38 0.06 1.33 6.78
N THR A 39 0.43 2.60 6.71
CA THR A 39 -0.24 3.69 7.42
C THR A 39 -1.67 3.87 6.94
N ARG A 40 -1.88 3.99 5.63
CA ARG A 40 -3.20 4.21 5.02
C ARG A 40 -4.17 3.06 5.28
N ILE A 41 -3.68 1.82 5.20
CA ILE A 41 -4.49 0.64 5.50
C ILE A 41 -4.93 0.66 6.96
N ASN A 42 -4.01 0.93 7.89
CA ASN A 42 -4.34 0.95 9.32
C ASN A 42 -5.43 1.99 9.63
N ILE A 43 -5.37 3.17 9.01
CA ILE A 43 -6.43 4.19 9.11
C ILE A 43 -7.76 3.67 8.55
N ALA A 44 -7.73 2.99 7.40
CA ALA A 44 -8.94 2.49 6.73
C ALA A 44 -9.62 1.32 7.46
N VAL A 45 -8.87 0.55 8.26
CA VAL A 45 -9.34 -0.67 8.92
C VAL A 45 -9.61 -0.49 10.42
N GLU A 46 -9.48 0.72 10.97
CA GLU A 46 -9.75 0.96 12.40
C GLU A 46 -11.12 0.41 12.83
N PRO A 47 -11.21 -0.26 13.99
CA PRO A 47 -10.18 -0.42 15.02
C PRO A 47 -9.21 -1.61 14.80
N ALA A 48 -9.33 -2.35 13.69
CA ALA A 48 -8.43 -3.45 13.38
C ALA A 48 -7.01 -2.92 13.05
N LYS A 49 -5.98 -3.71 13.36
CA LYS A 49 -4.58 -3.36 13.10
C LYS A 49 -3.93 -4.32 12.11
N VAL A 50 -3.26 -3.75 11.11
CA VAL A 50 -2.43 -4.45 10.15
C VAL A 50 -0.96 -4.27 10.54
N LYS A 51 -0.22 -5.37 10.60
CA LYS A 51 1.16 -5.38 11.10
C LYS A 51 2.21 -5.14 10.02
N ALA A 52 1.92 -5.55 8.78
CA ALA A 52 2.86 -5.44 7.68
C ALA A 52 2.15 -5.53 6.33
N VAL A 53 2.78 -4.95 5.31
CA VAL A 53 2.44 -5.11 3.89
C VAL A 53 3.61 -5.84 3.22
N LEU A 54 3.32 -6.98 2.59
CA LEU A 54 4.30 -7.80 1.89
C LEU A 54 4.06 -7.71 0.38
N PHE A 55 5.03 -7.17 -0.34
CA PHE A 55 5.06 -7.23 -1.80
C PHE A 55 5.64 -8.57 -2.22
N LYS A 56 4.88 -9.37 -2.95
CA LYS A 56 5.36 -10.62 -3.55
C LYS A 56 6.00 -10.37 -4.90
N GLU A 57 5.34 -9.56 -5.72
CA GLU A 57 5.78 -9.19 -7.05
C GLU A 57 5.33 -7.75 -7.31
N MET A 58 6.19 -6.97 -7.95
CA MET A 58 5.86 -5.65 -8.45
C MET A 58 6.25 -5.58 -9.92
N ILE A 59 5.23 -5.52 -10.75
CA ILE A 59 5.37 -5.34 -12.20
C ILE A 59 5.07 -3.88 -12.48
N VAL A 60 6.06 -3.18 -13.04
CA VAL A 60 5.94 -1.80 -13.49
C VAL A 60 6.09 -1.83 -15.00
N GLN A 61 5.09 -1.31 -15.72
CA GLN A 61 5.03 -1.29 -17.19
C GLN A 61 5.08 0.15 -17.70
#